data_AF-A0A962JZV2-F1
#
_entry.id   AF-A0A962JZV2-F1
#
_cell.length_a   1.000
_cell.length_b   1.000
_cell.length_c   1.000
_cell.angle_alpha   90.00
_cell.angle_beta   90.00
_cell.angle_gamma   90.00
#
_symmetry.space_group_name_H-M   'P 1'
#
loop_
_entity.id
_entity.type
_entity.pdbx_description
1 polymer ?
#
loop_
_entity_poly.entity_id
_entity_poly.type
_entity_poly.pdbx_seq_one_letter_code
_entity_poly.pdbx_strand_id
1 'polypeptide(L)' 'YYLVSDGGTGSYRTRIRTPSFAHLQMIPEISRGFMVPDLIAIIASIDFVMADVDR' A
#
# COMPACT_ATOMS: atom_id res chain seq x y z
N TYR A 1 8.42 5.77 -8.50
CA TYR A 1 7.82 7.09 -8.80
C TYR A 1 7.50 7.15 -10.29
N TYR A 2 6.33 7.65 -10.66
CA TYR A 2 5.91 7.84 -12.05
C TYR A 2 5.48 9.29 -12.25
N LEU A 3 6.14 9.97 -13.19
CA LEU A 3 6.02 11.41 -13.40
C LEU A 3 5.55 11.69 -14.82
N VAL A 4 4.65 12.65 -14.98
CA VAL A 4 4.26 13.21 -16.28
C VAL A 4 4.57 14.70 -16.25
N SER A 5 5.16 15.22 -17.33
CA SER A 5 5.45 16.64 -17.53
C SER A 5 4.68 17.15 -18.74
N ASP A 6 4.27 18.41 -18.69
CA ASP A 6 3.66 19.19 -19.76
C ASP A 6 4.64 20.23 -20.36
N GLY A 7 5.93 20.15 -20.00
CA GLY A 7 6.97 21.08 -20.42
C GLY A 7 7.24 22.24 -19.46
N GLY A 8 6.47 22.37 -18.38
CA GLY A 8 6.74 23.31 -17.28
C GLY A 8 7.87 22.86 -16.35
N THR A 9 8.21 23.70 -15.37
CA THR A 9 9.23 23.40 -14.35
C THR A 9 8.75 22.46 -13.24
N GLY A 10 7.44 22.21 -13.17
CA GLY A 10 6.80 21.30 -12.20
C GLY A 10 6.39 19.96 -12.82
N SER A 11 6.07 18.98 -11.96
CA SER A 11 5.43 17.75 -12.42
C SER A 11 3.95 18.02 -12.72
N TYR A 12 3.51 17.79 -13.94
CA TYR A 12 2.09 17.81 -14.30
C TYR A 12 1.30 16.74 -13.52
N ARG A 13 1.87 15.54 -13.38
CA ARG A 13 1.31 14.48 -12.53
C ARG A 13 2.42 13.68 -11.86
N THR A 14 2.30 13.47 -10.56
CA THR A 14 3.15 12.56 -9.79
C THR A 14 2.31 11.42 -9.23
N ARG A 15 2.69 10.18 -9.55
CA ARG A 15 2.15 8.96 -8.94
C ARG A 15 3.24 8.25 -8.17
N ILE A 16 3.03 8.08 -6.88
CA ILE A 16 3.91 7.31 -6.00
C ILE A 16 3.20 6.00 -5.71
N ARG A 17 3.80 4.87 -6.11
CA ARG A 17 3.30 3.55 -5.75
C ARG A 17 4.17 3.00 -4.63
N THR A 18 3.62 2.99 -3.43
CA THR A 18 4.24 2.38 -2.25
C THR A 18 3.87 0.89 -2.19
N PRO A 19 4.69 0.04 -1.55
CA PRO A 19 4.38 -1.38 -1.40
C PRO A 19 3.16 -1.62 -0.49
N SER A 20 2.94 -0.74 0.50
CA SER A 20 1.89 -0.81 1.52
C SER A 20 0.50 -1.08 0.94
N PHE A 21 0.11 -0.36 -0.11
CA PHE A 21 -1.21 -0.52 -0.73
C PHE A 21 -1.40 -1.92 -1.34
N ALA A 22 -0.38 -2.46 -2.01
CA ALA A 22 -0.44 -3.78 -2.63
C ALA A 22 -0.40 -4.90 -1.58
N HIS A 23 0.38 -4.73 -0.51
CA HIS A 23 0.43 -5.73 0.57
C HIS A 23 -0.91 -5.85 1.31
N LEU A 24 -1.59 -4.73 1.57
CA LEU A 24 -2.92 -4.74 2.19
C LEU A 24 -3.96 -5.52 1.38
N GLN A 25 -3.87 -5.48 0.04
CA GLN A 25 -4.77 -6.23 -0.84
C GLN A 25 -4.61 -7.76 -0.70
N MET A 26 -3.48 -8.25 -0.20
CA MET A 26 -3.24 -9.69 0.01
C MET A 26 -3.79 -10.22 1.34
N ILE A 27 -4.13 -9.34 2.29
CA ILE A 27 -4.61 -9.76 3.63
C ILE A 27 -5.77 -10.76 3.55
N PRO A 28 -6.83 -10.56 2.72
CA PRO A 28 -7.94 -11.51 2.65
C PRO A 28 -7.56 -12.89 2.11
N GLU A 29 -6.48 -13.00 1.33
CA GLU A 29 -5.97 -14.29 0.87
C GLU A 29 -5.17 -14.98 1.98
N ILE A 30 -4.29 -14.24 2.65
CA ILE A 30 -3.38 -14.78 3.67
C ILE A 30 -4.13 -15.11 4.98
N SER A 31 -5.18 -14.38 5.33
CA SER A 31 -5.93 -14.59 6.57
C SER A 31 -7.02 -15.67 6.47
N ARG A 32 -7.23 -16.29 5.30
CA ARG A 32 -8.26 -17.30 5.11
C ARG A 32 -7.92 -18.57 5.91
N GLY A 33 -8.89 -19.06 6.67
CA GLY A 33 -8.74 -20.26 7.50
C GLY A 33 -8.10 -20.02 8.87
N PHE A 34 -7.71 -18.79 9.18
CA PHE A 34 -7.16 -18.39 10.47
C PHE A 34 -8.22 -17.76 11.40
N MET A 35 -7.91 -17.64 12.68
CA MET A 35 -8.77 -17.02 13.67
C MET A 35 -8.55 -15.49 13.73
N VAL A 36 -9.48 -14.78 14.37
CA VAL A 36 -9.38 -13.31 14.58
C VAL A 36 -8.06 -12.89 15.28
N PRO A 37 -7.53 -13.62 16.28
CA PRO A 37 -6.23 -13.27 16.87
C PRO A 37 -5.06 -13.37 15.88
N ASP A 38 -5.10 -14.33 14.96
CA ASP A 38 -4.04 -14.51 13.95
C ASP A 38 -4.04 -13.36 12.94
N LEU A 39 -5.20 -12.76 12.67
CA LEU A 39 -5.31 -11.57 11.82
C LEU A 39 -4.44 -10.41 12.34
N ILE A 40 -4.36 -10.24 13.66
CA ILE A 40 -3.51 -9.19 14.28
C ILE A 40 -2.03 -9.48 13.99
N ALA A 41 -1.59 -10.74 14.13
CA ALA A 41 -0.23 -11.14 13.84
C ALA A 41 0.12 -10.98 12.35
N ILE A 42 -0.81 -11.33 11.45
CA ILE A 42 -0.65 -11.16 10.00
C ILE A 42 -0.49 -9.67 9.65
N ILE A 43 -1.38 -8.80 10.15
CA ILE A 43 -1.35 -7.35 9.92
C ILE A 43 -0.05 -6.73 10.47
N ALA A 44 0.38 -7.14 11.66
CA ALA A 44 1.63 -6.66 12.26
C ALA A 44 2.88 -7.10 11.48
N SER A 45 2.85 -8.26 10.83
CA SER A 45 3.98 -8.79 10.06
C SER A 45 4.21 -8.10 8.71
N ILE A 46 3.18 -7.44 8.15
CA ILE A 46 3.21 -6.80 6.83
C ILE A 46 3.90 -5.42 6.86
N ASP A 47 3.97 -4.79 8.03
CA ASP A 47 4.59 -3.47 8.26
C ASP A 47 4.18 -2.41 7.22
N PHE A 48 2.92 -1.99 7.26
CA PHE A 48 2.40 -0.93 6.40
C PHE A 48 2.23 0.38 7.18
N VAL A 49 2.50 1.48 6.49
CA VAL A 49 2.21 2.83 7.00
C VAL A 49 0.94 3.35 6.35
N MET A 50 -0.07 3.67 7.16
CA MET A 50 -1.37 4.14 6.64
C MET A 50 -1.27 5.44 5.83
N ALA A 51 -0.32 6.33 6.16
CA ALA A 51 -0.07 7.57 5.42
C ALA A 51 0.40 7.35 3.97
N ASP A 52 0.86 6.15 3.63
CA ASP A 52 1.28 5.78 2.28
C ASP A 52 0.16 5.14 1.45
N VAL A 53 -0.93 4.70 2.09
CA VAL A 53 -2.03 3.93 1.49
C VAL A 53 -3.11 4.85 0.92
N ASP A 54 -3.33 6.01 1.54
CA ASP A 54 -4.39 6.97 1.22
C ASP A 54 -4.06 7.93 0.04
N ARG A 55 -3.10 7.56 -0.82
CA ARG A 55 -2.54 8.43 -1.87
C ARG A 55 -3.05 8.13 -3.29
#